data_AF-A0AAQ2C653-F1
#
_entry.id   AF-A0AAQ2C653-F1
#
_cell.length_a   1.000
_cell.length_b   1.000
_cell.length_c   1.000
_cell.angle_alpha   90.00
_cell.angle_beta   90.00
_cell.angle_gamma   90.00
#
_symmetry.space_group_name_H-M   'P 1'
#
loop_
_entity.id
_entity.type
_entity.pdbx_description
1 polymer ?
#
loop_
_entity_poly.entity_id
_entity_poly.type
_entity_poly.pdbx_seq_one_letter_code
_entity_poly.pdbx_strand_id
1 'polypeptide(L)'
;MAKDTARGSIRHTPARLFAAVAVGAVAASAAGVTPAAFAEPGYPSWDDVQKAKQSEATKQAEIVTITGLLGDLQVRADAASKSSRIAAEAYRVARDDLDAATVREASLLGQATSANKRAATSRMRAGLIAAHLAKTGAQDLSLNLFLNGDGADDLLHQLGTASKLGEQSETIYNQAVQDKNTAEALGEQATAATAERARLSAESVTTYDAATAAAQVAEAAFQTEQKRSNDLFEQLALLKDTTAEAERSFQAGQDAVAAAAALARAQASAAAKQAAAAAKAPAASPGAGAQAPAAAVRPAPA
;
A
#
# COMPACT_ATOMS: atom_id res chain seq x y z
N MET A 1 16.72 -43.45 14.91
CA MET A 1 16.60 -43.25 13.45
C MET A 1 16.12 -41.83 13.23
N ALA A 2 17.04 -40.95 12.87
CA ALA A 2 16.77 -39.56 12.54
C ALA A 2 16.07 -39.47 11.17
N LYS A 3 15.05 -38.62 11.04
CA LYS A 3 14.61 -38.11 9.74
C LYS A 3 14.57 -36.60 9.82
N ASP A 4 15.53 -36.03 9.10
CA ASP A 4 15.77 -34.62 8.90
C ASP A 4 14.60 -33.91 8.20
N THR A 5 14.16 -32.85 8.87
CA THR A 5 14.01 -31.47 8.37
C THR A 5 13.80 -31.24 6.87
N ALA A 6 12.61 -30.75 6.50
CA ALA A 6 12.42 -29.93 5.31
C ALA A 6 11.49 -28.75 5.64
N ARG A 7 12.05 -27.70 6.26
CA ARG A 7 11.42 -26.37 6.34
C ARG A 7 11.65 -25.68 4.99
N GLY A 8 10.62 -25.60 4.16
CA GLY A 8 10.64 -24.80 2.93
C GLY A 8 10.74 -23.31 3.28
N SER A 9 11.95 -22.74 3.18
CA SER A 9 12.15 -21.29 3.28
C SER A 9 11.73 -20.64 1.95
N ILE A 10 10.59 -19.96 1.92
CA ILE A 10 10.22 -19.10 0.79
C ILE A 10 11.08 -17.84 0.90
N ARG A 11 12.16 -17.79 0.12
CA ARG A 11 13.00 -16.59 -0.04
C ARG A 11 12.35 -15.70 -1.09
N HIS A 12 11.72 -14.62 -0.68
CA HIS A 12 11.32 -13.55 -1.59
C HIS A 12 12.55 -12.69 -1.91
N THR A 13 13.09 -12.84 -3.12
CA THR A 13 14.07 -11.91 -3.69
C THR A 13 13.34 -10.69 -4.25
N PRO A 14 13.77 -9.45 -3.91
CA PRO A 14 13.26 -8.26 -4.58
C PRO A 14 13.95 -8.10 -5.95
N ALA A 15 13.28 -8.53 -7.01
CA ALA A 15 13.69 -8.21 -8.37
C ALA A 15 13.38 -6.74 -8.65
N ARG A 16 14.42 -5.90 -8.65
CA ARG A 16 14.38 -4.57 -9.27
C ARG A 16 14.37 -4.77 -10.77
N LEU A 17 13.26 -4.42 -11.44
CA LEU A 17 13.23 -4.30 -12.89
C LEU A 17 12.89 -2.86 -13.27
N PHE A 18 13.84 -2.27 -13.99
CA PHE A 18 13.72 -1.01 -14.69
C PHE A 18 12.74 -1.13 -15.86
N ALA A 19 11.99 -0.04 -16.07
CA ALA A 19 11.44 0.47 -17.32
C ALA A 19 11.21 -0.51 -18.49
N ALA A 20 9.94 -0.76 -18.77
CA ALA A 20 9.45 -0.97 -20.12
C ALA A 20 8.11 -0.24 -20.25
N VAL A 21 8.10 0.88 -20.98
CA VAL A 21 6.86 1.50 -21.47
C VAL A 21 6.33 0.57 -22.55
N ALA A 22 5.41 -0.31 -22.18
CA ALA A 22 4.66 -1.10 -23.13
C ALA A 22 3.53 -0.23 -23.68
N VAL A 23 3.73 0.33 -24.87
CA VAL A 23 2.67 0.92 -25.69
C VAL A 23 1.80 -0.24 -26.17
N GLY A 24 0.72 -0.53 -25.42
CA GLY A 24 -0.31 -1.48 -25.83
C GLY A 24 -1.24 -0.81 -26.83
N ALA A 25 -1.10 -1.16 -28.11
CA ALA A 25 -2.07 -0.81 -29.14
C ALA A 25 -3.40 -1.52 -28.86
N VAL A 26 -4.40 -0.76 -28.42
CA VAL A 26 -5.80 -1.22 -28.40
C VAL A 26 -6.45 -0.72 -29.69
N ALA A 27 -6.68 -1.66 -30.61
CA ALA A 27 -7.47 -1.43 -31.80
C ALA A 27 -8.96 -1.26 -31.41
N ALA A 28 -9.48 -0.05 -31.55
CA ALA A 28 -10.90 0.24 -31.46
C ALA A 28 -11.49 0.41 -32.86
N SER A 29 -12.28 -0.58 -33.28
CA SER A 29 -13.08 -0.53 -34.49
C SER A 29 -14.45 0.09 -34.21
N ALA A 30 -14.83 1.03 -35.08
CA ALA A 30 -16.18 1.43 -35.48
C ALA A 30 -16.87 2.63 -34.80
N ALA A 31 -16.97 3.68 -35.63
CA ALA A 31 -18.14 4.51 -35.92
C ALA A 31 -18.62 5.52 -34.85
N GLY A 32 -18.23 6.78 -35.06
CA GLY A 32 -18.83 7.93 -34.41
C GLY A 32 -18.47 9.22 -35.16
N VAL A 33 -19.50 9.92 -35.62
CA VAL A 33 -19.55 11.13 -36.46
C VAL A 33 -18.39 12.11 -36.20
N THR A 34 -17.64 12.46 -37.24
CA THR A 34 -16.68 13.57 -37.22
C THR A 34 -17.46 14.89 -37.18
N PRO A 35 -17.33 15.72 -36.12
CA PRO A 35 -17.78 17.10 -36.21
C PRO A 35 -16.92 17.81 -37.25
N ALA A 36 -17.57 18.58 -38.12
CA ALA A 36 -16.91 19.48 -39.03
C ALA A 36 -15.87 20.33 -38.28
N ALA A 37 -14.73 20.58 -38.92
CA ALA A 37 -13.65 21.44 -38.45
C ALA A 37 -14.11 22.90 -38.36
N PHE A 38 -14.92 23.21 -37.35
CA PHE A 38 -15.10 24.56 -36.87
C PHE A 38 -13.93 24.91 -35.97
N ALA A 39 -13.37 26.10 -36.14
CA ALA A 39 -12.41 26.67 -35.21
C ALA A 39 -13.06 26.66 -33.81
N GLU A 40 -12.55 25.79 -32.95
CA GLU A 40 -12.99 25.68 -31.56
C GLU A 40 -12.55 26.95 -30.82
N PRO A 41 -13.36 27.52 -29.90
CA PRO A 41 -13.08 28.83 -29.31
C PRO A 41 -11.68 28.90 -28.69
N GLY A 42 -10.86 29.84 -29.14
CA GLY A 42 -9.55 30.16 -28.54
C GLY A 42 -8.30 29.79 -29.34
N TYR A 43 -8.42 29.19 -30.54
CA TYR A 43 -7.28 28.96 -31.44
C TYR A 43 -7.37 29.85 -32.70
N PRO A 44 -6.25 30.39 -33.18
CA PRO A 44 -6.24 31.22 -34.39
C PRO A 44 -6.61 30.40 -35.63
N SER A 45 -7.44 31.00 -36.49
CA SER A 45 -7.82 30.40 -37.76
C SER A 45 -6.76 30.64 -38.84
N TRP A 46 -6.77 29.83 -39.90
CA TRP A 46 -5.87 30.03 -41.04
C TRP A 46 -6.02 31.40 -41.70
N ASP A 47 -7.23 31.96 -41.72
CA ASP A 47 -7.49 33.31 -42.26
C ASP A 47 -6.89 34.38 -41.35
N ASP A 48 -6.99 34.22 -40.03
CA ASP A 48 -6.37 35.14 -39.06
C ASP A 48 -4.85 35.12 -39.16
N VAL A 49 -4.24 33.94 -39.30
CA VAL A 49 -2.79 33.76 -39.46
C VAL A 49 -2.30 34.41 -40.76
N GLN A 50 -3.02 34.25 -41.88
CA GLN A 50 -2.67 34.92 -43.13
C GLN A 50 -2.78 36.45 -43.03
N LYS A 51 -3.83 36.97 -42.39
CA LYS A 51 -3.98 38.42 -42.14
C LYS A 51 -2.87 38.94 -41.25
N ALA A 52 -2.53 38.22 -40.18
CA ALA A 52 -1.47 38.59 -39.26
C ALA A 52 -0.10 38.67 -39.97
N LYS A 53 0.17 37.81 -40.96
CA LYS A 53 1.41 37.82 -41.76
C LYS A 53 1.62 39.12 -42.54
N GLN A 54 0.57 39.89 -42.83
CA GLN A 54 0.68 41.11 -43.64
C GLN A 54 1.32 42.30 -42.91
N SER A 55 1.48 42.23 -41.58
CA SER A 55 2.14 43.27 -40.78
C SER A 55 3.12 42.64 -39.79
N GLU A 56 4.30 43.25 -39.65
CA GLU A 56 5.34 42.72 -38.76
C GLU A 56 4.85 42.68 -37.31
N ALA A 57 4.13 43.70 -36.85
CA ALA A 57 3.62 43.76 -35.49
C ALA A 57 2.58 42.68 -35.20
N THR A 58 1.64 42.45 -36.11
CA THR A 58 0.60 41.42 -35.95
C THR A 58 1.17 40.01 -36.09
N LYS A 59 2.14 39.82 -36.99
CA LYS A 59 2.85 38.55 -37.15
C LYS A 59 3.59 38.16 -35.86
N GLN A 60 4.31 39.09 -35.24
CA GLN A 60 5.01 38.81 -33.97
C GLN A 60 4.03 38.51 -32.84
N ALA A 61 2.91 39.24 -32.75
CA ALA A 61 1.87 38.96 -31.76
C ALA A 61 1.29 37.55 -31.95
N GLU A 62 1.03 37.14 -33.20
CA GLU A 62 0.49 35.82 -33.52
C GLU A 62 1.47 34.69 -33.19
N ILE A 63 2.76 34.87 -33.48
CA ILE A 63 3.82 33.92 -33.10
C ILE A 63 3.85 33.69 -31.59
N VAL A 64 3.75 34.77 -30.80
CA VAL A 64 3.71 34.67 -29.33
C VAL A 64 2.46 33.91 -28.87
N THR A 65 1.29 34.21 -29.45
CA THR A 65 0.03 33.52 -29.15
C THR A 65 0.14 32.01 -29.44
N ILE A 66 0.58 31.63 -30.64
CA ILE A 66 0.72 30.22 -31.06
C ILE A 66 1.73 29.48 -30.17
N THR A 67 2.88 30.11 -29.88
CA THR A 67 3.90 29.51 -29.00
C THR A 67 3.35 29.29 -27.58
N GLY A 68 2.56 30.25 -27.06
CA GLY A 68 1.86 30.10 -25.78
C GLY A 68 0.85 28.95 -25.79
N LEU A 69 0.03 28.85 -26.85
CA LEU A 69 -0.94 27.76 -27.01
C LEU A 69 -0.29 26.37 -27.06
N LEU A 70 0.85 26.24 -27.75
CA LEU A 70 1.64 25.01 -27.78
C LEU A 70 2.13 24.62 -26.37
N GLY A 71 2.68 25.58 -25.62
CA GLY A 71 3.08 25.35 -24.22
C GLY A 71 1.90 24.94 -23.33
N ASP A 72 0.75 25.60 -23.47
CA ASP A 72 -0.46 25.27 -22.69
C ASP A 72 -1.04 23.90 -23.03
N LEU A 73 -0.92 23.44 -24.28
CA LEU A 73 -1.33 22.09 -24.68
C LEU A 73 -0.45 21.03 -24.00
N GLN A 74 0.87 21.22 -24.06
CA GLN A 74 1.83 20.32 -23.42
C GLN A 74 1.63 20.27 -21.90
N VAL A 75 1.49 21.42 -21.24
CA VAL A 75 1.23 21.50 -19.79
C VAL A 75 -0.06 20.76 -19.42
N ARG A 76 -1.12 20.88 -20.22
CA ARG A 76 -2.38 20.17 -19.98
C ARG A 76 -2.24 18.66 -20.16
N ALA A 77 -1.56 18.21 -21.21
CA ALA A 77 -1.29 16.79 -21.45
C ALA A 77 -0.44 16.18 -20.32
N ASP A 78 0.62 16.87 -19.91
CA ASP A 78 1.48 16.46 -18.79
C ASP A 78 0.71 16.41 -17.47
N ALA A 79 -0.13 17.40 -17.19
CA ALA A 79 -0.96 17.42 -15.99
C ALA A 79 -1.98 16.27 -15.96
N ALA A 80 -2.61 15.98 -17.10
CA ALA A 80 -3.54 14.86 -17.23
C ALA A 80 -2.82 13.50 -17.08
N SER A 81 -1.68 13.33 -17.73
CA SER A 81 -0.82 12.15 -17.61
C SER A 81 -0.35 11.92 -16.16
N LYS A 82 0.10 12.98 -15.48
CA LYS A 82 0.48 12.93 -14.07
C LYS A 82 -0.71 12.52 -13.19
N SER A 83 -1.89 13.09 -13.42
CA SER A 83 -3.09 12.78 -12.64
C SER A 83 -3.52 11.32 -12.84
N SER A 84 -3.45 10.81 -14.08
CA SER A 84 -3.68 9.39 -14.39
C SER A 84 -2.72 8.48 -13.63
N ARG A 85 -1.42 8.81 -13.62
CA ARG A 85 -0.41 8.02 -12.87
C ARG A 85 -0.64 8.03 -11.36
N ILE A 86 -1.04 9.17 -10.79
CA ILE A 86 -1.37 9.27 -9.36
C ILE A 86 -2.58 8.40 -9.04
N ALA A 87 -3.64 8.45 -9.85
CA ALA A 87 -4.84 7.65 -9.64
C ALA A 87 -4.56 6.14 -9.82
N ALA A 88 -3.74 5.77 -10.81
CA ALA A 88 -3.30 4.38 -11.00
C ALA A 88 -2.50 3.85 -9.80
N GLU A 89 -1.60 4.66 -9.23
CA GLU A 89 -0.87 4.27 -8.02
C GLU A 89 -1.79 4.16 -6.80
N ALA A 90 -2.76 5.06 -6.64
CA ALA A 90 -3.76 4.97 -5.58
C ALA A 90 -4.58 3.68 -5.67
N TYR A 91 -4.99 3.29 -6.88
CA TYR A 91 -5.66 2.01 -7.11
C TYR A 91 -4.75 0.82 -6.78
N ARG A 92 -3.47 0.86 -7.17
CA ARG A 92 -2.49 -0.18 -6.86
C ARG A 92 -2.32 -0.36 -5.34
N VAL A 93 -2.22 0.74 -4.59
CA VAL A 93 -2.15 0.70 -3.12
C VAL A 93 -3.42 0.10 -2.52
N ALA A 94 -4.60 0.54 -2.96
CA ALA A 94 -5.87 0.00 -2.46
C ALA A 94 -6.02 -1.51 -2.75
N ARG A 95 -5.49 -1.98 -3.88
CA ARG A 95 -5.40 -3.41 -4.23
C ARG A 95 -4.50 -4.18 -3.28
N ASP A 96 -3.30 -3.67 -3.01
CA ASP A 96 -2.35 -4.30 -2.07
C ASP A 96 -2.95 -4.40 -0.65
N ASP A 97 -3.60 -3.33 -0.19
CA ASP A 97 -4.25 -3.29 1.12
C ASP A 97 -5.41 -4.28 1.22
N LEU A 98 -6.24 -4.38 0.17
CA LEU A 98 -7.32 -5.38 0.09
C LEU A 98 -6.78 -6.82 0.12
N ASP A 99 -5.70 -7.09 -0.61
CA ASP A 99 -5.08 -8.41 -0.65
C ASP A 99 -4.49 -8.77 0.74
N ALA A 100 -3.83 -7.82 1.40
CA ALA A 100 -3.33 -7.98 2.76
C ALA A 100 -4.46 -8.23 3.78
N ALA A 101 -5.56 -7.48 3.68
CA ALA A 101 -6.74 -7.65 4.53
C ALA A 101 -7.42 -9.01 4.31
N THR A 102 -7.46 -9.49 3.06
CA THR A 102 -8.00 -10.81 2.71
C THR A 102 -7.18 -11.94 3.35
N VAL A 103 -5.85 -11.86 3.30
CA VAL A 103 -4.98 -12.84 3.98
C VAL A 103 -5.17 -12.80 5.50
N ARG A 104 -5.30 -11.60 6.07
CA ARG A 104 -5.51 -11.42 7.52
C ARG A 104 -6.85 -11.98 7.97
N GLU A 105 -7.93 -11.70 7.25
CA GLU A 105 -9.26 -12.24 7.52
C GLU A 105 -9.24 -13.77 7.50
N ALA A 106 -8.68 -14.39 6.44
CA ALA A 106 -8.59 -15.84 6.32
C ALA A 106 -7.82 -16.47 7.50
N SER A 107 -6.72 -15.83 7.93
CA SER A 107 -5.95 -16.28 9.09
C SER A 107 -6.77 -16.22 10.38
N LEU A 108 -7.48 -15.12 10.63
CA LEU A 108 -8.29 -14.93 11.84
C LEU A 108 -9.50 -15.86 11.87
N LEU A 109 -10.18 -16.08 10.74
CA LEU A 109 -11.27 -17.05 10.62
C LEU A 109 -10.79 -18.48 10.94
N GLY A 110 -9.59 -18.86 10.45
CA GLY A 110 -8.98 -20.15 10.78
C GLY A 110 -8.65 -20.30 12.27
N GLN A 111 -8.11 -19.24 12.89
CA GLN A 111 -7.81 -19.20 14.32
C GLN A 111 -9.10 -19.26 15.18
N ALA A 112 -10.11 -18.47 14.84
CA ALA A 112 -11.41 -18.45 15.52
C ALA A 112 -12.11 -19.82 15.43
N THR A 113 -12.10 -20.45 14.25
CA THR A 113 -12.65 -21.81 14.07
C THR A 113 -11.93 -22.83 14.96
N SER A 114 -10.60 -22.76 15.03
CA SER A 114 -9.79 -23.65 15.85
C SER A 114 -10.03 -23.43 17.35
N ALA A 115 -10.13 -22.15 17.76
CA ALA A 115 -10.42 -21.78 19.15
C ALA A 115 -11.83 -22.22 19.56
N ASN A 116 -12.84 -22.05 18.70
CA ASN A 116 -14.20 -22.53 18.94
C ASN A 116 -14.26 -24.06 19.16
N LYS A 117 -13.51 -24.83 18.36
CA LYS A 117 -13.41 -26.30 18.56
C LYS A 117 -12.80 -26.66 19.92
N ARG A 118 -11.74 -25.95 20.33
CA ARG A 118 -11.12 -26.14 21.66
C ARG A 118 -12.09 -25.76 22.78
N ALA A 119 -12.71 -24.59 22.70
CA ALA A 119 -13.69 -24.12 23.67
C ALA A 119 -14.87 -25.09 23.81
N ALA A 120 -15.40 -25.64 22.70
CA ALA A 120 -16.46 -26.64 22.73
C ALA A 120 -16.02 -27.93 23.44
N THR A 121 -14.78 -28.39 23.18
CA THR A 121 -14.21 -29.57 23.84
C THR A 121 -14.04 -29.34 25.35
N SER A 122 -13.48 -28.20 25.74
CA SER A 122 -13.26 -27.85 27.15
C SER A 122 -14.58 -27.64 27.89
N ARG A 123 -15.58 -27.02 27.25
CA ARG A 123 -16.95 -26.89 27.78
C ARG A 123 -17.58 -28.27 28.02
N MET A 124 -17.44 -29.21 27.09
CA MET A 124 -17.96 -30.57 27.27
C MET A 124 -17.30 -31.28 28.46
N ARG A 125 -15.96 -31.19 28.59
CA ARG A 125 -15.23 -31.76 29.72
C ARG A 125 -15.67 -31.17 31.06
N ALA A 126 -15.76 -29.84 31.15
CA ALA A 126 -16.25 -29.15 32.34
C ALA A 126 -17.69 -29.54 32.68
N GLY A 127 -18.57 -29.66 31.66
CA GLY A 127 -19.95 -30.10 31.83
C GLY A 127 -20.09 -31.53 32.35
N LEU A 128 -19.25 -32.46 31.88
CA LEU A 128 -19.23 -33.85 32.40
C LEU A 128 -18.83 -33.88 33.87
N ILE A 129 -17.81 -33.12 34.28
CA ILE A 129 -17.38 -33.03 35.68
C ILE A 129 -18.51 -32.44 36.54
N ALA A 130 -19.13 -31.35 36.08
CA ALA A 130 -20.26 -30.75 36.78
C ALA A 130 -21.43 -31.74 36.95
N ALA A 131 -21.76 -32.52 35.92
CA ALA A 131 -22.78 -33.56 35.98
C ALA A 131 -22.41 -34.69 36.95
N HIS A 132 -21.14 -35.13 36.95
CA HIS A 132 -20.66 -36.13 37.91
C HIS A 132 -20.71 -35.62 39.35
N LEU A 133 -20.24 -34.40 39.61
CA LEU A 133 -20.26 -33.80 40.94
C LEU A 133 -21.68 -33.58 41.46
N ALA A 134 -22.62 -33.17 40.58
CA ALA A 134 -24.03 -33.06 40.93
C ALA A 134 -24.64 -34.42 41.30
N LYS A 135 -24.17 -35.52 40.70
CA LYS A 135 -24.62 -36.88 41.00
C LYS A 135 -24.01 -37.45 42.29
N THR A 136 -22.71 -37.27 42.52
CA THR A 136 -21.99 -37.91 43.64
C THR A 136 -21.86 -37.05 44.90
N GLY A 137 -21.89 -35.72 44.77
CA GLY A 137 -21.53 -34.78 45.83
C GLY A 137 -22.58 -34.54 46.92
N ALA A 138 -23.86 -34.82 46.67
CA ALA A 138 -24.94 -34.48 47.61
C ALA A 138 -25.48 -35.66 48.42
N GLN A 139 -25.50 -36.87 47.86
CA GLN A 139 -26.22 -38.00 48.47
C GLN A 139 -25.29 -39.12 48.99
N ASP A 140 -24.17 -39.39 48.30
CA ASP A 140 -23.33 -40.54 48.65
C ASP A 140 -22.30 -40.25 49.73
N LEU A 141 -21.71 -39.04 49.76
CA LEU A 141 -20.61 -38.76 50.69
C LEU A 141 -21.05 -38.70 52.16
N SER A 142 -22.20 -38.09 52.46
CA SER A 142 -22.68 -38.00 53.85
C SER A 142 -23.17 -39.35 54.38
N LEU A 143 -23.79 -40.16 53.53
CA LEU A 143 -24.25 -41.51 53.89
C LEU A 143 -23.07 -42.45 54.11
N ASN A 144 -22.05 -42.38 53.25
CA ASN A 144 -20.87 -43.23 53.33
C ASN A 144 -19.97 -42.88 54.53
N LEU A 145 -19.85 -41.59 54.86
CA LEU A 145 -19.14 -41.12 56.06
C LEU A 145 -19.88 -41.52 57.36
N PHE A 146 -21.22 -41.53 57.34
CA PHE A 146 -22.03 -41.98 58.47
C PHE A 146 -21.93 -43.49 58.72
N LEU A 147 -21.76 -44.29 57.66
CA LEU A 147 -21.76 -45.76 57.74
C LEU A 147 -20.36 -46.40 57.90
N ASN A 148 -19.28 -45.73 57.47
CA ASN A 148 -17.91 -46.30 57.45
C ASN A 148 -16.89 -45.50 58.30
N GLY A 149 -17.35 -44.86 59.39
CA GLY A 149 -16.55 -43.92 60.20
C GLY A 149 -15.42 -44.50 61.07
N ASP A 150 -15.18 -45.81 61.09
CA ASP A 150 -14.29 -46.46 62.06
C ASP A 150 -12.78 -46.43 61.69
N GLY A 151 -12.39 -45.83 60.55
CA GLY A 151 -10.99 -45.75 60.09
C GLY A 151 -10.49 -44.33 59.78
N ALA A 152 -9.62 -43.77 60.63
CA ALA A 152 -9.06 -42.42 60.45
C ALA A 152 -8.14 -42.28 59.22
N ASP A 153 -7.39 -43.33 58.88
CA ASP A 153 -6.48 -43.34 57.73
C ASP A 153 -7.23 -43.34 56.40
N ASP A 154 -8.34 -44.08 56.31
CA ASP A 154 -9.21 -44.12 55.12
C ASP A 154 -9.89 -42.77 54.89
N LEU A 155 -10.30 -42.08 55.96
CA LEU A 155 -10.84 -40.73 55.86
C LEU A 155 -9.82 -39.73 55.32
N LEU A 156 -8.57 -39.75 55.81
CA LEU A 156 -7.51 -38.88 55.31
C LEU A 156 -7.18 -39.16 53.84
N HIS A 157 -7.22 -40.43 53.42
CA HIS A 157 -7.00 -40.81 52.02
C HIS A 157 -8.16 -40.34 51.12
N GLN A 158 -9.41 -40.49 51.56
CA GLN A 158 -10.59 -39.97 50.85
C GLN A 158 -10.58 -38.44 50.77
N LEU A 159 -10.15 -37.76 51.83
CA LEU A 159 -10.06 -36.29 51.84
C LEU A 159 -8.97 -35.81 50.88
N GLY A 160 -7.80 -36.45 50.88
CA GLY A 160 -6.71 -36.13 49.96
C GLY A 160 -7.09 -36.36 48.49
N THR A 161 -7.80 -37.45 48.19
CA THR A 161 -8.29 -37.73 46.83
C THR A 161 -9.39 -36.76 46.40
N ALA A 162 -10.31 -36.40 47.29
CA ALA A 162 -11.34 -35.39 47.04
C ALA A 162 -10.72 -34.00 46.82
N SER A 163 -9.75 -33.58 47.63
CA SER A 163 -8.99 -32.35 47.42
C SER A 163 -8.31 -32.34 46.06
N LYS A 164 -7.64 -33.44 45.67
CA LYS A 164 -6.96 -33.51 44.38
C LYS A 164 -7.92 -33.47 43.20
N LEU A 165 -9.06 -34.14 43.33
CA LEU A 165 -10.13 -34.10 42.34
C LEU A 165 -10.74 -32.70 42.23
N GLY A 166 -10.88 -31.98 43.35
CA GLY A 166 -11.30 -30.58 43.40
C GLY A 166 -10.34 -29.67 42.63
N GLU A 167 -9.04 -29.75 42.93
CA GLU A 167 -8.00 -29.01 42.19
C GLU A 167 -8.02 -29.30 40.68
N GLN A 168 -8.17 -30.57 40.31
CA GLN A 168 -8.23 -30.98 38.90
C GLN A 168 -9.51 -30.47 38.22
N SER A 169 -10.64 -30.47 38.94
CA SER A 169 -11.93 -29.96 38.44
C SER A 169 -11.90 -28.45 38.24
N GLU A 170 -11.33 -27.71 39.19
CA GLU A 170 -11.13 -26.27 39.10
C GLU A 170 -10.20 -25.93 37.92
N THR A 171 -9.11 -26.67 37.74
CA THR A 171 -8.20 -26.51 36.60
C THR A 171 -8.93 -26.68 35.26
N ILE A 172 -9.78 -27.70 35.14
CA ILE A 172 -10.53 -27.96 33.90
C ILE A 172 -11.58 -26.87 33.65
N TYR A 173 -12.25 -26.39 34.69
CA TYR A 173 -13.19 -25.28 34.58
C TYR A 173 -12.49 -23.99 34.15
N ASN A 174 -11.38 -23.63 34.80
CA ASN A 174 -10.60 -22.45 34.48
C ASN A 174 -10.07 -22.51 33.03
N GLN A 175 -9.61 -23.68 32.58
CA GLN A 175 -9.21 -23.88 31.18
C GLN A 175 -10.39 -23.67 30.21
N ALA A 176 -11.58 -24.18 30.54
CA ALA A 176 -12.76 -24.00 29.71
C ALA A 176 -13.19 -22.52 29.59
N VAL A 177 -13.09 -21.76 30.68
CA VAL A 177 -13.35 -20.31 30.67
C VAL A 177 -12.30 -19.59 29.83
N GLN A 178 -11.01 -19.93 29.97
CA GLN A 178 -9.94 -19.32 29.17
C GLN A 178 -10.10 -19.62 27.67
N ASP A 179 -10.40 -20.86 27.31
CA ASP A 179 -10.63 -21.26 25.91
C ASP A 179 -11.86 -20.55 25.32
N LYS A 180 -12.94 -20.42 26.11
CA LYS A 180 -14.13 -19.67 25.72
C LYS A 180 -13.78 -18.20 25.43
N ASN A 181 -13.13 -17.52 26.36
CA ASN A 181 -12.76 -16.12 26.20
C ASN A 181 -11.82 -15.91 25.01
N THR A 182 -10.89 -16.84 24.79
CA THR A 182 -10.00 -16.83 23.61
C THR A 182 -10.78 -16.98 22.31
N ALA A 183 -11.78 -17.87 22.28
CA ALA A 183 -12.62 -18.08 21.12
C ALA A 183 -13.51 -16.86 20.82
N GLU A 184 -14.08 -16.24 21.85
CA GLU A 184 -14.85 -14.99 21.75
C GLU A 184 -13.98 -13.88 21.18
N ALA A 185 -12.80 -13.64 21.75
CA ALA A 185 -11.87 -12.60 21.29
C ALA A 185 -11.40 -12.81 19.84
N LEU A 186 -11.07 -14.04 19.45
CA LEU A 186 -10.69 -14.35 18.06
C LEU A 186 -11.89 -14.23 17.09
N GLY A 187 -13.10 -14.54 17.55
CA GLY A 187 -14.33 -14.32 16.80
C GLY A 187 -14.56 -12.85 16.50
N GLU A 188 -14.44 -11.99 17.51
CA GLU A 188 -14.55 -10.53 17.36
C GLU A 188 -13.47 -9.97 16.41
N GLN A 189 -12.22 -10.42 16.54
CA GLN A 189 -11.15 -10.02 15.63
C GLN A 189 -11.43 -10.44 14.18
N ALA A 190 -11.98 -11.65 13.98
CA ALA A 190 -12.36 -12.12 12.64
C ALA A 190 -13.49 -11.27 12.06
N THR A 191 -14.52 -10.95 12.84
CA THR A 191 -15.60 -10.04 12.41
C THR A 191 -15.08 -8.66 12.04
N ALA A 192 -14.19 -8.09 12.85
CA ALA A 192 -13.56 -6.80 12.55
C ALA A 192 -12.73 -6.86 11.26
N ALA A 193 -11.99 -7.95 11.03
CA ALA A 193 -11.22 -8.15 9.81
C ALA A 193 -12.11 -8.30 8.57
N THR A 194 -13.26 -8.99 8.68
CA THR A 194 -14.25 -9.06 7.60
C THR A 194 -14.82 -7.70 7.25
N ALA A 195 -15.16 -6.88 8.25
CA ALA A 195 -15.65 -5.53 8.04
C ALA A 195 -14.59 -4.64 7.35
N GLU A 196 -13.32 -4.74 7.78
CA GLU A 196 -12.23 -3.98 7.18
C GLU A 196 -11.94 -4.41 5.74
N ARG A 197 -11.94 -5.72 5.44
CA ARG A 197 -11.82 -6.21 4.06
C ARG A 197 -12.95 -5.68 3.18
N ALA A 198 -14.19 -5.67 3.68
CA ALA A 198 -15.33 -5.13 2.94
C ALA A 198 -15.17 -3.62 2.65
N ARG A 199 -14.70 -2.85 3.63
CA ARG A 199 -14.38 -1.43 3.47
C ARG A 199 -13.31 -1.20 2.41
N LEU A 200 -12.19 -1.94 2.49
CA LEU A 200 -11.09 -1.86 1.52
C LEU A 200 -11.51 -2.33 0.12
N SER A 201 -12.45 -3.28 0.03
CA SER A 201 -13.03 -3.68 -1.25
C SER A 201 -13.80 -2.55 -1.92
N ALA A 202 -14.60 -1.80 -1.17
CA ALA A 202 -15.32 -0.64 -1.70
C ALA A 202 -14.36 0.51 -2.07
N GLU A 203 -13.30 0.70 -1.30
CA GLU A 203 -12.22 1.65 -1.60
C GLU A 203 -11.46 1.28 -2.89
N SER A 204 -11.19 -0.02 -3.10
CA SER A 204 -10.56 -0.51 -4.33
C SER A 204 -11.42 -0.26 -5.57
N VAL A 205 -12.76 -0.42 -5.47
CA VAL A 205 -13.67 -0.06 -6.57
C VAL A 205 -13.65 1.44 -6.84
N THR A 206 -13.76 2.26 -5.79
CA THR A 206 -13.73 3.73 -5.92
C THR A 206 -12.45 4.23 -6.58
N THR A 207 -11.30 3.68 -6.19
CA THR A 207 -9.99 4.04 -6.74
C THR A 207 -9.80 3.52 -8.16
N TYR A 208 -10.37 2.35 -8.51
CA TYR A 208 -10.40 1.84 -9.88
C TYR A 208 -11.17 2.76 -10.83
N ASP A 209 -12.35 3.22 -10.43
CA ASP A 209 -13.18 4.12 -11.23
C ASP A 209 -12.46 5.47 -11.44
N ALA A 210 -11.83 6.00 -10.38
CA ALA A 210 -11.03 7.21 -10.46
C ALA A 210 -9.81 7.05 -11.40
N ALA A 211 -9.11 5.91 -11.33
CA ALA A 211 -7.99 5.61 -12.23
C ALA A 211 -8.43 5.51 -13.69
N THR A 212 -9.57 4.86 -13.95
CA THR A 212 -10.15 4.72 -15.29
C THR A 212 -10.55 6.08 -15.86
N ALA A 213 -11.25 6.91 -15.08
CA ALA A 213 -11.62 8.26 -15.49
C ALA A 213 -10.40 9.13 -15.78
N ALA A 214 -9.37 9.09 -14.92
CA ALA A 214 -8.15 9.85 -15.11
C ALA A 214 -7.37 9.39 -16.36
N ALA A 215 -7.37 8.09 -16.66
CA ALA A 215 -6.77 7.56 -17.89
C ALA A 215 -7.50 8.05 -19.16
N GLN A 216 -8.84 8.10 -19.14
CA GLN A 216 -9.62 8.66 -20.25
C GLN A 216 -9.34 10.15 -20.47
N VAL A 217 -9.20 10.92 -19.39
CA VAL A 217 -8.83 12.35 -19.48
C VAL A 217 -7.42 12.52 -20.04
N ALA A 218 -6.46 11.68 -19.63
CA ALA A 218 -5.11 11.71 -20.18
C ALA A 218 -5.07 11.38 -21.68
N GLU A 219 -5.80 10.36 -22.12
CA GLU A 219 -5.91 10.00 -23.53
C GLU A 219 -6.55 11.14 -24.34
N ALA A 220 -7.66 11.72 -23.85
CA ALA A 220 -8.30 12.85 -24.52
C ALA A 220 -7.40 14.09 -24.62
N ALA A 221 -6.61 14.36 -23.57
CA ALA A 221 -5.64 15.45 -23.56
C ALA A 221 -4.51 15.21 -24.59
N PHE A 222 -3.97 14.00 -24.65
CA PHE A 222 -2.94 13.63 -25.63
C PHE A 222 -3.46 13.74 -27.08
N GLN A 223 -4.67 13.25 -27.34
CA GLN A 223 -5.28 13.36 -28.68
C GLN A 223 -5.53 14.82 -29.08
N THR A 224 -5.94 15.66 -28.12
CA THR A 224 -6.11 17.11 -28.32
C THR A 224 -4.77 17.77 -28.61
N GLU A 225 -3.75 17.50 -27.78
CA GLU A 225 -2.39 18.00 -27.96
C GLU A 225 -1.85 17.62 -29.35
N GLN A 226 -1.94 16.35 -29.74
CA GLN A 226 -1.41 15.88 -31.01
C GLN A 226 -2.07 16.57 -32.20
N LYS A 227 -3.41 16.69 -32.21
CA LYS A 227 -4.15 17.34 -33.30
C LYS A 227 -3.85 18.83 -33.36
N ARG A 228 -3.97 19.53 -32.22
CA ARG A 228 -3.83 20.99 -32.18
C ARG A 228 -2.40 21.44 -32.37
N SER A 229 -1.42 20.71 -31.83
CA SER A 229 -0.02 21.05 -32.03
C SER A 229 0.38 20.93 -33.50
N ASN A 230 -0.15 19.93 -34.23
CA ASN A 230 0.11 19.81 -35.66
C ASN A 230 -0.34 21.06 -36.43
N ASP A 231 -1.59 21.49 -36.22
CA ASP A 231 -2.13 22.70 -36.85
C ASP A 231 -1.31 23.96 -36.46
N LEU A 232 -0.97 24.10 -35.17
CA LEU A 232 -0.23 25.26 -34.66
C LEU A 232 1.21 25.31 -35.19
N PHE A 233 1.89 24.17 -35.35
CA PHE A 233 3.22 24.13 -35.96
C PHE A 233 3.20 24.48 -37.45
N GLU A 234 2.14 24.11 -38.17
CA GLU A 234 1.96 24.52 -39.58
C GLU A 234 1.72 26.02 -39.70
N GLN A 235 0.90 26.59 -38.82
CA GLN A 235 0.66 28.04 -38.77
C GLN A 235 1.93 28.82 -38.39
N LEU A 236 2.70 28.32 -37.42
CA LEU A 236 3.97 28.93 -37.01
C LEU A 236 4.99 28.93 -38.16
N ALA A 237 5.06 27.82 -38.90
CA ALA A 237 5.91 27.69 -40.07
C ALA A 237 5.53 28.69 -41.18
N LEU A 238 4.22 28.90 -41.41
CA LEU A 238 3.75 29.91 -42.36
C LEU A 238 4.15 31.33 -41.94
N LEU A 239 4.06 31.67 -40.65
CA LEU A 239 4.41 32.99 -40.12
C LEU A 239 5.92 33.26 -40.14
N LYS A 240 6.74 32.24 -39.86
CA LYS A 240 8.20 32.37 -39.78
C LYS A 240 8.93 32.08 -41.10
N ASP A 241 8.22 31.69 -42.14
CA ASP A 241 8.79 31.22 -43.41
C ASP A 241 9.76 30.03 -43.20
N THR A 242 9.37 29.09 -42.33
CA THR A 242 10.12 27.87 -41.99
C THR A 242 9.29 26.61 -42.33
N THR A 243 9.71 25.44 -41.84
CA THR A 243 8.94 24.20 -41.95
C THR A 243 8.40 23.80 -40.57
N ALA A 244 7.21 23.17 -40.55
CA ALA A 244 6.61 22.69 -39.31
C ALA A 244 7.56 21.77 -38.52
N GLU A 245 8.37 20.98 -39.23
CA GLU A 245 9.36 20.09 -38.63
C GLU A 245 10.53 20.84 -37.95
N ALA A 246 10.98 21.94 -38.54
CA ALA A 246 12.01 22.79 -37.94
C ALA A 246 11.50 23.44 -36.64
N GLU A 247 10.25 23.93 -36.66
CA GLU A 247 9.63 24.52 -35.46
C GLU A 247 9.37 23.49 -34.36
N ARG A 248 8.91 22.28 -34.71
CA ARG A 248 8.81 21.15 -33.75
C ARG A 248 10.14 20.84 -33.10
N SER A 249 11.19 20.70 -33.91
CA SER A 249 12.54 20.38 -33.43
C SER A 249 13.08 21.49 -32.52
N PHE A 250 12.82 22.75 -32.85
CA PHE A 250 13.20 23.89 -32.03
C PHE A 250 12.48 23.89 -30.68
N GLN A 251 11.16 23.68 -30.67
CA GLN A 251 10.39 23.59 -29.44
C GLN A 251 10.86 22.41 -28.56
N ALA A 252 11.03 21.23 -29.14
CA ALA A 252 11.55 20.06 -28.44
C ALA A 252 12.93 20.30 -27.81
N GLY A 253 13.81 21.06 -28.50
CA GLY A 253 15.09 21.47 -27.96
C GLY A 253 14.97 22.38 -26.74
N GLN A 254 14.07 23.37 -26.79
CA GLN A 254 13.79 24.24 -25.64
C GLN A 254 13.23 23.47 -24.44
N ASP A 255 12.31 22.54 -24.69
CA ASP A 255 11.71 21.71 -23.64
C ASP A 255 12.76 20.80 -23.00
N ALA A 256 13.67 20.23 -23.80
CA ALA A 256 14.77 19.42 -23.28
C ALA A 256 15.70 20.23 -22.36
N VAL A 257 16.02 21.47 -22.74
CA VAL A 257 16.82 22.37 -21.90
C VAL A 257 16.08 22.72 -20.60
N ALA A 258 14.79 23.05 -20.69
CA ALA A 258 13.95 23.34 -19.53
C ALA A 258 13.84 22.13 -18.58
N ALA A 259 13.67 20.92 -19.13
CA ALA A 259 13.61 19.68 -18.38
C ALA A 259 14.94 19.36 -17.68
N ALA A 260 16.08 19.52 -18.36
CA ALA A 260 17.39 19.36 -17.76
C ALA A 260 17.63 20.34 -16.60
N ALA A 261 17.24 21.61 -16.78
CA ALA A 261 17.33 22.62 -15.74
C ALA A 261 16.39 22.33 -14.56
N ALA A 262 15.19 21.79 -14.81
CA ALA A 262 14.27 21.36 -13.75
C ALA A 262 14.84 20.17 -12.94
N LEU A 263 15.42 19.19 -13.63
CA LEU A 263 16.07 18.04 -12.98
C LEU A 263 17.25 18.48 -12.10
N ALA A 264 18.12 19.35 -12.59
CA ALA A 264 19.25 19.88 -11.83
C ALA A 264 18.78 20.61 -10.55
N ARG A 265 17.72 21.42 -10.66
CA ARG A 265 17.10 22.10 -9.50
C ARG A 265 16.51 21.10 -8.50
N ALA A 266 15.82 20.07 -8.98
CA ALA A 266 15.27 19.02 -8.13
C ALA A 266 16.38 18.28 -7.36
N GLN A 267 17.46 17.91 -8.03
CA GLN A 267 18.63 17.25 -7.41
C GLN A 267 19.31 18.14 -6.37
N ALA A 268 19.52 19.43 -6.68
CA ALA A 268 20.09 20.39 -5.73
C ALA A 268 19.21 20.55 -4.48
N SER A 269 17.88 20.61 -4.66
CA SER A 269 16.94 20.71 -3.54
C SER A 269 16.92 19.44 -2.68
N ALA A 270 17.05 18.25 -3.30
CA ALA A 270 17.13 16.99 -2.59
C ALA A 270 18.43 16.87 -1.79
N ALA A 271 19.57 17.27 -2.38
CA ALA A 271 20.85 17.32 -1.70
C ALA A 271 20.82 18.30 -0.52
N ALA A 272 20.20 19.48 -0.68
CA ALA A 272 20.05 20.46 0.40
C ALA A 272 19.18 19.92 1.54
N LYS A 273 18.07 19.21 1.24
CA LYS A 273 17.24 18.56 2.25
C LYS A 273 17.98 17.44 2.99
N GLN A 274 18.79 16.64 2.28
CA GLN A 274 19.61 15.60 2.88
C GLN A 274 20.72 16.19 3.78
N ALA A 275 21.37 17.27 3.34
CA ALA A 275 22.35 17.99 4.16
C ALA A 275 21.71 18.61 5.41
N ALA A 276 20.51 19.20 5.29
CA ALA A 276 19.77 19.74 6.42
C ALA A 276 19.30 18.64 7.39
N ALA A 277 18.93 17.47 6.88
CA ALA A 277 18.58 16.31 7.71
C ALA A 277 19.81 15.74 8.44
N ALA A 278 20.97 15.68 7.78
CA ALA A 278 22.23 15.27 8.40
C ALA A 278 22.72 16.26 9.47
N ALA A 279 22.51 17.56 9.28
CA ALA A 279 22.84 18.58 10.28
C ALA A 279 21.88 18.60 11.50
N LYS A 280 20.65 18.08 11.33
CA LYS A 280 19.66 17.90 12.41
C LYS A 280 19.76 16.55 13.11
N ALA A 281 20.53 15.60 12.57
CA ALA A 281 20.83 14.38 13.29
C ALA A 281 21.65 14.77 14.53
N PRO A 282 21.24 14.36 15.75
CA PRO A 282 22.01 14.68 16.93
C PRO A 282 23.42 14.13 16.74
N ALA A 283 24.44 14.97 16.94
CA ALA A 283 25.80 14.50 17.05
C ALA A 283 25.78 13.39 18.09
N ALA A 284 25.96 12.14 17.66
CA ALA A 284 26.35 11.09 18.57
C ALA A 284 27.57 11.65 19.28
N SER A 285 27.42 11.93 20.57
CA SER A 285 28.53 12.37 21.39
C SER A 285 29.68 11.39 21.13
N PRO A 286 30.93 11.85 20.95
CA PRO A 286 32.05 10.93 21.06
C PRO A 286 32.02 10.43 22.50
N GLY A 287 31.36 9.28 22.68
CA GLY A 287 31.35 8.55 23.93
C GLY A 287 32.80 8.33 24.31
N ALA A 288 33.14 8.82 25.49
CA ALA A 288 34.43 8.70 26.11
C ALA A 288 35.00 7.27 25.93
N GLY A 289 36.02 7.19 25.08
CA GLY A 289 36.88 6.03 24.88
C GLY A 289 38.32 6.49 24.77
N ALA A 290 38.70 7.51 25.55
CA ALA A 290 40.10 7.83 25.79
C ALA A 290 40.70 6.74 26.68
N GLN A 291 41.08 5.62 26.09
CA GLN A 291 42.19 4.84 26.62
C GLN A 291 43.46 5.62 26.29
N ALA A 292 43.90 6.42 27.26
CA ALA A 292 45.24 6.94 27.29
C ALA A 292 46.24 5.75 27.29
N PRO A 293 47.33 5.82 26.50
CA PRO A 293 48.32 4.77 26.46
C PRO A 293 49.13 4.77 27.77
N ALA A 294 49.23 3.60 28.41
CA ALA A 294 50.18 3.39 29.49
C ALA A 294 51.60 3.47 28.93
N ALA A 295 52.31 4.54 29.27
CA ALA A 295 53.73 4.69 29.03
C ALA A 295 54.53 3.97 30.12
N ALA A 296 55.31 2.96 29.73
CA ALA A 296 56.49 2.43 30.44
C ALA A 296 57.11 1.36 29.53
N VAL A 297 58.40 1.25 29.22
CA VAL A 297 59.65 1.90 29.62
C VAL A 297 60.64 1.52 28.49
N ARG A 298 61.50 2.44 28.06
CA ARG A 298 62.66 2.12 27.19
C ARG A 298 63.66 1.25 27.95
N PRO A 299 64.41 0.39 27.24
CA PRO A 299 65.86 0.50 27.37
C PRO A 299 66.54 0.73 26.02
N ALA A 300 67.65 1.47 26.10
CA ALA A 300 68.56 1.84 25.03
C ALA A 300 69.54 0.68 24.70
N PRO A 301 70.41 0.83 23.68
CA PRO A 301 70.87 -0.27 22.84
C PRO A 301 72.18 -0.93 23.28
N ALA A 302 72.38 -2.17 22.81
CA ALA A 302 73.66 -2.79 22.43
C ALA A 302 73.37 -3.90 21.41
#